data_AF-A0A3R7M0M7-F1
#
_entry.id   AF-A0A3R7M0M7-F1
#
_cell.length_a   1.000
_cell.length_b   1.000
_cell.length_c   1.000
_cell.angle_alpha   90.00
_cell.angle_beta   90.00
_cell.angle_gamma   90.00
#
_symmetry.space_group_name_H-M   'P 1'
#
loop_
_entity.id
_entity.type
_entity.pdbx_description
1 polymer ?
#
loop_
_entity_poly.entity_id
_entity_poly.type
_entity_poly.pdbx_seq_one_letter_code
_entity_poly.pdbx_strand_id
1 'polypeptide(L)'
;MFRMEVRDNLLDITLPHHTRLRQEISDTLDVDLIKQQAEHGVLDFSQYSQYVLSIMARLCAPVRDETIRNLMRETEIVTVFRGVMETLDLMRLDMANFTIQQIRPHIIAQSVTYEKKKFAEFLKTQNDGLELTRDWLINHVREDDIEGADELSMRGIVGSVISRAYLESCHGRMRNCYQRLW
;
A
#
# COMPACT_ATOMS: atom_id res chain seq x y z
N MET A 1 -17.03 21.32 10.61
CA MET A 1 -16.60 19.92 10.40
C MET A 1 -16.61 19.58 8.91
N PHE A 2 -17.77 19.55 8.24
CA PHE A 2 -17.92 19.20 6.80
C PHE A 2 -17.05 20.00 5.79
N ARG A 3 -16.74 21.28 6.07
CA ARG A 3 -16.03 22.17 5.12
C ARG A 3 -14.52 21.99 5.05
N MET A 4 -13.88 21.53 6.13
CA MET A 4 -12.44 21.24 6.14
C MET A 4 -12.15 19.92 5.41
N GLU A 5 -13.08 18.97 5.50
CA GLU A 5 -12.89 17.64 4.95
C GLU A 5 -12.76 17.64 3.43
N VAL A 6 -13.59 18.35 2.66
CA VAL A 6 -13.55 18.23 1.18
C VAL A 6 -12.24 18.71 0.58
N ARG A 7 -11.73 19.88 1.01
CA ARG A 7 -10.45 20.41 0.53
C ARG A 7 -9.31 19.46 0.89
N ASP A 8 -9.25 19.04 2.14
CA ASP A 8 -8.15 18.21 2.62
C ASP A 8 -8.19 16.82 1.97
N ASN A 9 -9.39 16.24 1.78
CA ASN A 9 -9.62 15.04 0.99
C ASN A 9 -9.06 15.15 -0.43
N LEU A 10 -9.41 16.23 -1.14
CA LEU A 10 -8.93 16.47 -2.50
C LEU A 10 -7.41 16.64 -2.55
N LEU A 11 -6.83 17.31 -1.54
CA LEU A 11 -5.38 17.44 -1.44
C LEU A 11 -4.71 16.10 -1.13
N ASP A 12 -5.31 15.21 -0.33
CA ASP A 12 -4.75 13.88 -0.03
C ASP A 12 -4.70 12.99 -1.27
N ILE A 13 -5.72 13.03 -2.11
CA ILE A 13 -5.76 12.23 -3.35
C ILE A 13 -4.92 12.83 -4.49
N THR A 14 -4.49 14.09 -4.38
CA THR A 14 -3.60 14.69 -5.40
C THR A 14 -2.14 14.36 -5.11
N LEU A 15 -1.44 13.88 -6.13
CA LEU A 15 -0.01 13.61 -6.02
C LEU A 15 0.77 14.88 -5.61
N PRO A 16 1.82 14.77 -4.78
CA PRO A 16 2.58 15.93 -4.27
C PRO A 16 3.18 16.79 -5.38
N HIS A 17 3.48 16.20 -6.54
CA HIS A 17 4.09 16.87 -7.68
C HIS A 17 3.11 17.76 -8.46
N HIS A 18 1.79 17.64 -8.25
CA HIS A 18 0.78 18.46 -8.94
C HIS A 18 0.59 19.83 -8.26
N THR A 19 1.68 20.58 -8.09
CA THR A 19 1.71 21.85 -7.34
C THR A 19 0.67 22.87 -7.84
N ARG A 20 0.51 23.00 -9.17
CA ARG A 20 -0.47 23.92 -9.76
C ARG A 20 -1.91 23.58 -9.38
N LEU A 21 -2.28 22.29 -9.47
CA LEU A 21 -3.63 21.83 -9.14
C LEU A 21 -3.90 21.94 -7.64
N ARG A 22 -2.90 21.65 -6.79
CA ARG A 22 -3.01 21.82 -5.34
C ARG A 22 -3.23 23.28 -4.95
N GLN A 23 -2.54 24.21 -5.61
CA GLN A 23 -2.75 25.64 -5.41
C GLN A 23 -4.15 26.06 -5.87
N GLU A 24 -4.57 25.65 -7.07
CA GLU A 24 -5.92 25.93 -7.59
C GLU A 24 -7.03 25.45 -6.64
N ILE A 25 -6.89 24.24 -6.10
CA ILE A 25 -7.82 23.67 -5.09
C ILE A 25 -7.79 24.50 -3.81
N SER A 26 -6.60 24.91 -3.35
CA SER A 26 -6.46 25.68 -2.10
C SER A 26 -7.06 27.08 -2.22
N ASP A 27 -6.87 27.74 -3.36
CA ASP A 27 -7.37 29.09 -3.63
C ASP A 27 -8.89 29.08 -3.82
N THR A 28 -9.42 28.07 -4.51
CA THR A 28 -10.87 27.99 -4.80
C THR A 28 -11.67 27.48 -3.60
N LEU A 29 -11.10 26.54 -2.83
CA LEU A 29 -11.73 25.95 -1.65
C LEU A 29 -11.22 26.63 -0.35
N ASP A 30 -11.15 27.96 -0.34
CA ASP A 30 -10.78 28.73 0.83
C ASP A 30 -11.89 28.65 1.91
N VAL A 31 -11.55 27.99 3.02
CA VAL A 31 -12.49 27.70 4.12
C VAL A 31 -13.01 28.98 4.77
N ASP A 32 -12.16 30.00 4.92
CA ASP A 32 -12.53 31.27 5.55
C ASP A 32 -13.48 32.05 4.65
N LEU A 33 -13.19 32.09 3.34
CA LEU A 33 -14.07 32.73 2.36
C LEU A 33 -15.44 32.03 2.28
N ILE A 34 -15.46 30.69 2.20
CA ILE A 34 -16.70 29.91 2.14
C ILE A 34 -17.53 30.10 3.42
N LYS A 35 -16.87 30.18 4.59
CA LYS A 35 -17.53 30.46 5.87
C LYS A 35 -18.20 31.84 5.84
N GLN A 36 -17.48 32.88 5.43
CA GLN A 36 -18.02 34.23 5.31
C GLN A 36 -19.20 34.28 4.35
N GLN A 37 -19.08 33.71 3.16
CA GLN A 37 -20.16 33.69 2.16
C GLN A 37 -21.42 32.99 2.68
N ALA A 38 -21.27 31.93 3.48
CA ALA A 38 -22.41 31.22 4.05
C ALA A 38 -23.08 31.99 5.19
N GLU A 39 -22.30 32.65 6.05
CA GLU A 39 -22.83 33.48 7.15
C GLU A 39 -23.65 34.66 6.61
N HIS A 40 -23.27 35.17 5.43
CA HIS A 40 -23.98 36.24 4.73
C HIS A 40 -25.05 35.74 3.75
N GLY A 41 -25.24 34.42 3.63
CA GLY A 41 -26.27 33.82 2.76
C GLY A 41 -26.02 33.99 1.26
N VAL A 42 -24.80 34.31 0.83
CA VAL A 42 -24.42 34.55 -0.58
C VAL A 42 -23.71 33.35 -1.23
N LEU A 43 -23.53 32.25 -0.51
CA LEU A 43 -22.83 31.07 -1.00
C LEU A 43 -23.68 30.32 -2.05
N ASP A 44 -23.13 30.14 -3.25
CA ASP A 44 -23.71 29.29 -4.29
C ASP A 44 -23.21 27.83 -4.15
N PHE A 45 -24.07 26.98 -3.58
CA PHE A 45 -23.78 25.56 -3.40
C PHE A 45 -23.68 24.77 -4.71
N SER A 46 -24.39 25.21 -5.77
CA SER A 46 -24.41 24.52 -7.05
C SER A 46 -23.09 24.72 -7.79
N GLN A 47 -22.60 25.96 -7.83
CA GLN A 47 -21.30 26.26 -8.40
C GLN A 47 -20.18 25.52 -7.65
N TYR A 48 -20.26 25.49 -6.31
CA TYR A 48 -19.27 24.82 -5.48
C TYR A 48 -19.23 23.31 -5.70
N SER A 49 -20.39 22.65 -5.71
CA SER A 49 -20.46 21.20 -5.92
C SER A 49 -20.01 20.81 -7.32
N GLN A 50 -20.35 21.59 -8.35
CA GLN A 50 -19.88 21.38 -9.72
C GLN A 50 -18.36 21.51 -9.83
N TYR A 51 -17.76 22.50 -9.16
CA TYR A 51 -16.30 22.64 -9.14
C TYR A 51 -15.66 21.41 -8.49
N VAL A 52 -16.12 21.00 -7.32
CA VAL A 52 -15.60 19.80 -6.62
C VAL A 52 -15.73 18.55 -7.50
N LEU A 53 -16.91 18.31 -8.09
CA LEU A 53 -17.13 17.18 -8.99
C LEU A 53 -16.24 17.23 -10.24
N SER A 54 -15.93 18.42 -10.77
CA SER A 54 -15.01 18.57 -11.90
C SER A 54 -13.58 18.17 -11.54
N ILE A 55 -13.11 18.49 -10.33
CA ILE A 55 -11.81 18.06 -9.83
C ILE A 55 -11.81 16.55 -9.60
N MET A 56 -12.86 16.01 -8.99
CA MET A 56 -13.02 14.56 -8.80
C MET A 56 -12.98 13.82 -10.14
N ALA A 57 -13.70 14.29 -11.16
CA ALA A 57 -13.71 13.69 -12.50
C ALA A 57 -12.32 13.64 -13.17
N ARG A 58 -11.45 14.60 -12.85
CA ARG A 58 -10.07 14.66 -13.38
C ARG A 58 -9.12 13.71 -12.65
N LEU A 59 -9.44 13.33 -11.42
CA LEU A 59 -8.54 12.58 -10.53
C LEU A 59 -8.99 11.14 -10.29
N CYS A 60 -10.24 10.79 -10.60
CA CYS A 60 -10.82 9.50 -10.31
C CYS A 60 -10.26 8.37 -11.18
N ALA A 61 -10.37 7.15 -10.68
CA ALA A 61 -10.15 5.95 -11.49
C ALA A 61 -11.36 5.71 -12.42
N PRO A 62 -11.17 5.07 -13.59
CA PRO A 62 -12.24 4.85 -14.58
C PRO A 62 -13.51 4.18 -14.04
N VAL A 63 -13.37 3.35 -13.01
CA VAL A 63 -14.50 2.67 -12.35
C VAL A 63 -15.46 3.64 -11.65
N ARG A 64 -15.02 4.86 -11.33
CA ARG A 64 -15.81 5.88 -10.62
C ARG A 64 -16.44 6.93 -11.53
N ASP A 65 -16.11 6.93 -12.82
CA ASP A 65 -16.59 7.92 -13.79
C ASP A 65 -18.12 7.95 -13.90
N GLU A 66 -18.77 6.80 -13.74
CA GLU A 66 -20.24 6.73 -13.76
C GLU A 66 -20.86 7.34 -12.51
N THR A 67 -20.30 7.07 -11.32
CA THR A 67 -20.73 7.66 -10.06
C THR A 67 -20.67 9.19 -10.12
N ILE A 68 -19.55 9.74 -10.61
CA ILE A 68 -19.37 11.19 -10.73
C ILE A 68 -20.34 11.79 -11.75
N ARG A 69 -20.56 11.13 -12.90
CA ARG A 69 -21.57 11.57 -13.88
C ARG A 69 -22.99 11.60 -13.32
N ASN A 70 -23.34 10.64 -12.47
CA ASN A 70 -24.64 10.62 -11.81
C ASN A 70 -24.78 11.77 -10.80
N LEU A 71 -23.74 12.05 -10.01
CA LEU A 71 -23.72 13.17 -9.08
C LEU A 71 -23.79 14.53 -9.79
N MET A 72 -23.19 14.67 -10.98
CA MET A 72 -23.29 15.90 -11.79
C MET A 72 -24.69 16.19 -12.33
N ARG A 73 -25.57 15.18 -12.39
CA ARG A 73 -26.96 15.33 -12.85
C ARG A 73 -27.95 15.54 -11.71
N GLU A 74 -27.51 15.33 -10.48
CA GLU A 74 -28.35 15.47 -9.29
C GLU A 74 -28.58 16.95 -8.99
N THR A 75 -29.80 17.26 -8.57
CA THR A 75 -30.26 18.63 -8.26
C THR A 75 -30.40 18.88 -6.77
N GLU A 76 -30.58 17.82 -5.99
CA GLU A 76 -30.73 17.91 -4.55
C GLU A 76 -29.35 18.04 -3.88
N ILE A 77 -29.13 19.19 -3.24
CA ILE A 77 -27.84 19.61 -2.69
C ILE A 77 -27.31 18.62 -1.65
N VAL A 78 -28.16 18.16 -0.71
CA VAL A 78 -27.74 17.27 0.37
C VAL A 78 -27.29 15.92 -0.19
N THR A 79 -27.95 15.42 -1.22
CA THR A 79 -27.67 14.17 -1.92
C THR A 79 -26.35 14.28 -2.69
N VAL A 80 -26.12 15.40 -3.39
CA VAL A 80 -24.85 15.68 -4.07
C VAL A 80 -23.69 15.65 -3.06
N PHE A 81 -23.79 16.40 -1.97
CA PHE A 81 -22.70 16.49 -1.00
C PHE A 81 -22.46 15.17 -0.26
N ARG A 82 -23.51 14.41 0.05
CA ARG A 82 -23.37 13.06 0.60
C ARG A 82 -22.59 12.15 -0.37
N GLY A 83 -23.01 12.11 -1.63
CA GLY A 83 -22.35 11.29 -2.64
C GLY A 83 -20.92 11.72 -2.93
N VAL A 84 -20.62 13.03 -2.87
CA VAL A 84 -19.26 13.57 -2.97
C VAL A 84 -18.39 13.00 -1.84
N MET A 85 -18.84 13.04 -0.59
CA MET A 85 -18.07 12.53 0.55
C MET A 85 -17.83 11.03 0.45
N GLU A 86 -18.88 10.25 0.19
CA GLU A 86 -18.78 8.80 0.02
C GLU A 86 -17.82 8.44 -1.14
N THR A 87 -17.87 9.19 -2.24
CA THR A 87 -16.99 8.95 -3.38
C THR A 87 -15.55 9.36 -3.09
N LEU A 88 -15.31 10.45 -2.35
CA LEU A 88 -13.97 10.88 -1.95
C LEU A 88 -13.28 9.84 -1.06
N ASP A 89 -13.99 9.23 -0.11
CA ASP A 89 -13.44 8.16 0.73
C ASP A 89 -13.02 6.95 -0.11
N LEU A 90 -13.79 6.60 -1.14
CA LEU A 90 -13.44 5.54 -2.07
C LEU A 90 -12.24 5.92 -2.94
N MET A 91 -12.17 7.17 -3.41
CA MET A 91 -11.03 7.68 -4.19
C MET A 91 -9.72 7.67 -3.39
N ARG A 92 -9.77 7.87 -2.07
CA ARG A 92 -8.60 7.71 -1.18
C ARG A 92 -8.06 6.28 -1.20
N LEU A 93 -8.94 5.28 -1.13
CA LEU A 93 -8.56 3.88 -1.25
C LEU A 93 -7.99 3.57 -2.64
N ASP A 94 -8.59 4.13 -3.69
CA ASP A 94 -8.09 3.98 -5.06
C ASP A 94 -6.65 4.52 -5.19
N MET A 95 -6.37 5.70 -4.62
CA MET A 95 -5.03 6.30 -4.61
C MET A 95 -4.02 5.49 -3.79
N ALA A 96 -4.42 4.97 -2.62
CA ALA A 96 -3.57 4.12 -1.80
C ALA A 96 -3.21 2.82 -2.54
N ASN A 97 -4.20 2.18 -3.17
CA ASN A 97 -4.00 0.97 -3.96
C ASN A 97 -3.09 1.22 -5.16
N PHE A 98 -3.30 2.34 -5.88
CA PHE A 98 -2.43 2.75 -6.97
C PHE A 98 -0.99 2.95 -6.48
N THR A 99 -0.79 3.68 -5.38
CA THR A 99 0.54 3.95 -4.81
C THR A 99 1.27 2.66 -4.43
N ILE A 100 0.57 1.71 -3.78
CA ILE A 100 1.12 0.40 -3.44
C ILE A 100 1.54 -0.35 -4.71
N GLN A 101 0.70 -0.35 -5.75
CA GLN A 101 1.02 -1.01 -7.02
C GLN A 101 2.24 -0.39 -7.70
N GLN A 102 2.38 0.93 -7.69
CA GLN A 102 3.53 1.64 -8.27
C GLN A 102 4.83 1.36 -7.50
N ILE A 103 4.79 1.32 -6.17
CA ILE A 103 6.00 1.15 -5.34
C ILE A 103 6.45 -0.32 -5.25
N ARG A 104 5.53 -1.28 -5.34
CA ARG A 104 5.81 -2.72 -5.24
C ARG A 104 7.03 -3.20 -6.05
N PRO A 105 7.20 -2.89 -7.35
CA PRO A 105 8.37 -3.35 -8.11
C PRO A 105 9.70 -2.83 -7.55
N HIS A 106 9.72 -1.60 -7.03
CA HIS A 106 10.91 -1.04 -6.39
C HIS A 106 11.27 -1.76 -5.09
N ILE A 107 10.26 -2.08 -4.27
CA ILE A 107 10.46 -2.86 -3.04
C ILE A 107 11.01 -4.24 -3.39
N ILE A 108 10.42 -4.95 -4.36
CA ILE A 108 10.87 -6.29 -4.76
C ILE A 108 12.31 -6.25 -5.31
N ALA A 109 12.66 -5.24 -6.12
CA ALA A 109 14.00 -5.10 -6.65
C ALA A 109 15.07 -4.89 -5.56
N GLN A 110 14.70 -4.25 -4.46
CA GLN A 110 15.62 -3.92 -3.36
C GLN A 110 15.54 -4.88 -2.16
N SER A 111 14.50 -5.72 -2.09
CA SER A 111 14.21 -6.56 -0.91
C SER A 111 15.35 -7.51 -0.57
N VAL A 112 15.88 -8.23 -1.57
CA VAL A 112 16.96 -9.21 -1.36
C VAL A 112 18.21 -8.54 -0.79
N THR A 113 18.58 -7.38 -1.31
CA THR A 113 19.76 -6.63 -0.84
C THR A 113 19.55 -6.10 0.57
N TYR A 114 18.36 -5.57 0.84
CA TYR A 114 17.99 -5.06 2.16
C TYR A 114 17.96 -6.17 3.22
N GLU A 115 17.31 -7.31 2.91
CA GLU A 115 17.23 -8.48 3.80
C GLU A 115 18.62 -9.03 4.11
N LYS A 116 19.49 -9.21 3.12
CA LYS A 116 20.88 -9.66 3.33
C LYS A 116 21.64 -8.71 4.25
N LYS A 117 21.50 -7.40 4.05
CA LYS A 117 22.16 -6.39 4.88
C LYS A 117 21.64 -6.45 6.33
N LYS A 118 20.32 -6.50 6.52
CA LYS A 118 19.70 -6.58 7.84
C LYS A 118 20.03 -7.88 8.57
N PHE A 119 20.09 -8.99 7.84
CA PHE A 119 20.52 -10.27 8.40
C PHE A 119 21.99 -10.21 8.86
N ALA A 120 22.88 -9.61 8.07
CA ALA A 120 24.26 -9.42 8.47
C ALA A 120 24.42 -8.48 9.69
N GLU A 121 23.60 -7.42 9.80
CA GLU A 121 23.54 -6.56 11.00
C GLU A 121 23.06 -7.33 12.24
N PHE A 122 22.04 -8.18 12.07
CA PHE A 122 21.49 -9.03 13.13
C PHE A 122 22.55 -9.99 13.69
N LEU A 123 23.29 -10.68 12.81
CA LEU A 123 24.35 -11.61 13.22
C LEU A 123 25.51 -10.96 13.98
N LYS A 124 25.76 -9.67 13.77
CA LYS A 124 26.80 -8.93 14.49
C LYS A 124 26.39 -8.54 15.91
N THR A 125 25.09 -8.41 16.15
CA THR A 125 24.55 -7.86 17.40
C THR A 125 24.12 -8.97 18.35
N GLN A 126 23.63 -10.09 17.81
CA GLN A 126 23.11 -11.20 18.59
C GLN A 126 24.23 -12.19 18.94
N ASN A 127 24.35 -12.56 20.22
CA ASN A 127 25.17 -13.71 20.62
C ASN A 127 24.41 -14.99 20.23
N ASP A 128 24.97 -15.77 19.30
CA ASP A 128 24.41 -16.98 18.70
C ASP A 128 23.01 -16.86 18.06
N GLY A 129 22.82 -15.89 17.16
CA GLY A 129 21.56 -15.71 16.43
C GLY A 129 21.17 -16.82 15.45
N LEU A 130 21.91 -17.94 15.40
CA LEU A 130 21.72 -19.04 14.45
C LEU A 130 21.48 -20.40 15.11
N GLU A 131 21.38 -20.49 16.44
CA GLU A 131 21.21 -21.74 17.19
C GLU A 131 20.11 -22.64 16.59
N LEU A 132 18.89 -22.12 16.46
CA LEU A 132 17.76 -22.88 15.87
C LEU A 132 17.99 -23.30 14.42
N THR A 133 18.66 -22.47 13.63
CA THR A 133 18.95 -22.79 12.22
C THR A 133 20.03 -23.86 12.13
N ARG A 134 21.01 -23.82 13.04
CA ARG A 134 22.08 -24.80 13.16
C ARG A 134 21.50 -26.15 13.58
N ASP A 135 20.70 -26.19 14.63
CA ASP A 135 20.04 -27.42 15.10
C ASP A 135 19.13 -28.01 14.03
N TRP A 136 18.38 -27.16 13.33
CA TRP A 136 17.55 -27.59 12.21
C TRP A 136 18.39 -28.22 11.08
N LEU A 137 19.55 -27.65 10.73
CA LEU A 137 20.44 -28.23 9.73
C LEU A 137 21.06 -29.55 10.21
N ILE A 138 21.49 -29.63 11.48
CA ILE A 138 22.09 -30.83 12.08
C ILE A 138 21.09 -31.99 12.05
N ASN A 139 19.82 -31.74 12.39
CA ASN A 139 18.76 -32.74 12.36
C ASN A 139 18.48 -33.33 10.97
N HIS A 140 18.97 -32.68 9.91
CA HIS A 140 18.79 -33.12 8.52
C HIS A 140 20.04 -33.78 7.90
N VAL A 141 21.12 -33.89 8.68
CA VAL A 141 22.30 -34.67 8.30
C VAL A 141 21.98 -36.16 8.51
N ARG A 142 22.24 -37.01 7.51
CA ARG A 142 22.13 -38.47 7.64
C ARG A 142 23.49 -39.08 7.95
N GLU A 143 23.49 -40.30 8.50
CA GLU A 143 24.71 -41.05 8.78
C GLU A 143 25.54 -41.27 7.51
N ASP A 144 24.90 -41.56 6.37
CA ASP A 144 25.54 -41.70 5.04
C ASP A 144 26.29 -40.43 4.58
N ASP A 145 25.88 -39.25 5.06
CA ASP A 145 26.53 -37.97 4.72
C ASP A 145 27.86 -37.79 5.46
N ILE A 146 28.07 -38.54 6.56
CA ILE A 146 29.24 -38.45 7.44
C ILE A 146 30.32 -39.46 7.01
N GLU A 147 29.91 -40.63 6.49
CA GLU A 147 30.82 -41.72 6.12
C GLU A 147 31.61 -41.48 4.81
N GLY A 148 31.25 -40.48 4.00
CA GLY A 148 31.87 -40.16 2.70
C GLY A 148 32.57 -38.79 2.61
N ALA A 149 32.91 -38.18 3.74
CA ALA A 149 33.38 -36.79 3.80
C ALA A 149 34.85 -36.61 3.37
N ASP A 150 35.09 -36.46 2.07
CA ASP A 150 36.29 -35.80 1.52
C ASP A 150 35.99 -34.29 1.29
N GLU A 151 37.03 -33.44 1.29
CA GLU A 151 36.94 -31.98 1.15
C GLU A 151 36.26 -31.57 -0.18
N LEU A 152 36.43 -32.37 -1.24
CA LEU A 152 35.72 -32.20 -2.51
C LEU A 152 34.23 -32.62 -2.45
N SER A 153 33.86 -33.55 -1.58
CA SER A 153 32.50 -34.09 -1.43
C SER A 153 31.62 -33.21 -0.53
N MET A 154 32.23 -32.47 0.40
CA MET A 154 31.53 -31.60 1.37
C MET A 154 30.56 -30.60 0.73
N ARG A 155 30.90 -29.99 -0.42
CA ARG A 155 29.97 -29.06 -1.10
C ARG A 155 28.70 -29.77 -1.59
N GLY A 156 28.83 -31.00 -2.07
CA GLY A 156 27.71 -31.82 -2.51
C GLY A 156 26.82 -32.24 -1.34
N ILE A 157 27.44 -32.64 -0.23
CA ILE A 157 26.76 -33.01 1.01
C ILE A 157 26.00 -31.80 1.60
N VAL A 158 26.64 -30.63 1.70
CA VAL A 158 25.97 -29.40 2.17
C VAL A 158 24.79 -29.03 1.26
N GLY A 159 24.95 -29.16 -0.05
CA GLY A 159 23.86 -28.95 -1.01
C GLY A 159 22.70 -29.93 -0.81
N SER A 160 22.98 -31.20 -0.52
CA SER A 160 21.96 -32.24 -0.32
C SER A 160 21.22 -32.06 1.01
N VAL A 161 21.92 -31.71 2.09
CA VAL A 161 21.35 -31.41 3.41
C VAL A 161 20.45 -30.17 3.31
N ILE A 162 20.94 -29.07 2.72
CA ILE A 162 20.15 -27.84 2.54
C ILE A 162 18.91 -28.12 1.68
N SER A 163 19.05 -28.88 0.59
CA SER A 163 17.91 -29.20 -0.29
C SER A 163 16.84 -30.01 0.45
N ARG A 164 17.23 -31.02 1.24
CA ARG A 164 16.30 -31.82 2.06
C ARG A 164 15.58 -30.97 3.10
N ALA A 165 16.34 -30.19 3.86
CA ALA A 165 15.80 -29.30 4.87
C ALA A 165 14.83 -28.28 4.24
N TYR A 166 15.21 -27.68 3.10
CA TYR A 166 14.35 -26.75 2.36
C TYR A 166 13.04 -27.41 1.89
N LEU A 167 13.08 -28.64 1.37
CA LEU A 167 11.89 -29.38 0.96
C LEU A 167 10.93 -29.63 2.13
N GLU A 168 11.44 -29.99 3.32
CA GLU A 168 10.62 -30.12 4.53
C GLU A 168 9.96 -28.79 4.90
N SER A 169 10.71 -27.68 4.89
CA SER A 169 10.19 -26.34 5.14
C SER A 169 9.10 -25.96 4.14
N CYS A 170 9.26 -26.29 2.85
CA CYS A 170 8.26 -26.07 1.81
C CYS A 170 6.99 -26.90 2.05
N HIS A 171 7.12 -28.16 2.44
CA HIS A 171 5.98 -29.01 2.80
C HIS A 171 5.26 -28.55 4.09
N GLY A 172 5.99 -28.00 5.06
CA GLY A 172 5.43 -27.36 6.26
C GLY A 172 4.71 -26.05 5.96
N ARG A 173 5.21 -25.25 5.01
CA ARG A 173 4.57 -24.02 4.51
C ARG A 173 3.29 -24.32 3.72
N MET A 174 3.28 -25.39 2.91
CA MET A 174 2.08 -25.80 2.16
C MET A 174 0.91 -26.18 3.08
N ARG A 175 1.20 -26.75 4.26
CA ARG A 175 0.18 -27.04 5.29
C ARG A 175 -0.34 -25.79 6.02
N ASN A 176 0.50 -24.76 6.19
CA ASN A 176 0.11 -23.50 6.84
C ASN A 176 -0.49 -22.44 5.88
N CYS A 177 -0.23 -22.53 4.57
CA CYS A 177 -0.79 -21.60 3.58
C CYS A 177 -2.31 -21.72 3.41
N TYR A 178 -2.93 -22.86 3.73
CA TYR A 178 -4.38 -23.02 3.68
C TYR A 178 -5.14 -22.37 4.86
N GLN A 179 -4.44 -21.89 5.90
CA GLN A 179 -5.06 -21.23 7.07
C GLN A 179 -4.81 -19.72 7.13
N ARG A 180 -4.19 -19.12 6.10
CA ARG A 180 -3.86 -17.68 6.08
C ARG A 180 -4.34 -16.94 4.84
N LEU A 181 -5.32 -17.51 4.13
CA LEU A 181 -5.95 -16.87 2.97
C LEU A 181 -7.49 -16.83 3.01
N TRP A 182 -8.10 -17.06 4.18
CA TRP A 182 -9.43 -16.56 4.55
C TRP A 182 -9.43 -16.24 6.05
#